data_AF-A0A3D1T693-F1
#
_entry.id   AF-A0A3D1T693-F1
#
_cell.length_a   1.000
_cell.length_b   1.000
_cell.length_c   1.000
_cell.angle_alpha   90.00
_cell.angle_beta   90.00
_cell.angle_gamma   90.00
#
_symmetry.space_group_name_H-M   'P 1'
#
loop_
_entity.id
_entity.type
_entity.pdbx_description
1 polymer ?
#
loop_
_entity_poly.entity_id
_entity_poly.type
_entity_poly.pdbx_seq_one_letter_code
_entity_poly.pdbx_strand_id
1 'polypeptide(L)'
;MKKILRSSEFFVALVVMVLCIIIGLINPVFFSWENLFDLLRSGVVTGILALGCLIVIVSGGTDVSFATIAIFAAYLASKILIAWQFDGTVLVAFLLSAAIGTVLGLFNGALIAWFRLPTMIVTLGTSSIFR
;
A
#
# COMPACT_ATOMS: atom_id res chain seq x y z
N MET A 1 17.57 -24.78 18.54
CA MET A 1 16.47 -25.42 17.76
C MET A 1 15.14 -25.49 18.53
N LYS A 2 15.08 -25.93 19.81
CA LYS A 2 13.82 -26.01 20.60
C LYS A 2 13.10 -24.66 20.85
N LYS A 3 13.78 -23.52 20.71
CA LYS A 3 13.20 -22.17 20.91
C LYS A 3 12.37 -21.67 19.71
N ILE A 4 12.72 -22.11 18.49
CA ILE A 4 11.98 -21.79 17.25
C ILE A 4 10.67 -22.56 17.21
N LEU A 5 10.67 -23.82 17.65
CA LEU A 5 9.47 -24.68 17.73
C LEU A 5 8.41 -24.21 18.75
N ARG A 6 8.72 -23.20 19.57
CA ARG A 6 7.81 -22.63 20.59
C ARG A 6 7.41 -21.18 20.32
N SER A 7 7.84 -20.58 19.21
CA SER A 7 7.40 -19.23 18.84
C SER A 7 6.05 -19.28 18.13
N SER A 8 5.21 -18.26 18.35
CA SER A 8 3.92 -18.13 17.66
C SER A 8 4.09 -18.10 16.14
N GLU A 9 5.21 -17.57 15.66
CA GLU A 9 5.54 -17.48 14.23
C GLU A 9 5.65 -18.87 13.59
N PHE A 10 6.28 -19.83 14.29
CA PHE A 10 6.39 -21.20 13.81
C PHE A 10 5.01 -21.86 13.68
N PHE A 11 4.13 -21.64 14.67
CA PHE A 11 2.78 -22.18 14.64
C PHE A 11 1.94 -21.57 13.52
N VAL A 12 2.04 -20.25 13.31
CA VAL A 12 1.37 -19.57 12.19
C VAL A 12 1.89 -20.12 10.85
N ALA A 13 3.20 -20.23 10.67
CA ALA A 13 3.79 -20.78 9.45
C ALA A 13 3.34 -22.22 9.19
N LEU A 14 3.27 -23.05 10.23
CA LEU A 14 2.78 -24.43 10.15
C LEU A 14 1.31 -24.46 9.70
N VAL A 15 0.45 -23.66 10.32
CA VAL A 15 -0.98 -23.58 9.97
C VAL A 15 -1.17 -23.12 8.52
N VAL A 16 -0.44 -22.09 8.09
CA VAL A 16 -0.48 -21.61 6.69
C VAL A 16 -0.06 -22.72 5.74
N MET A 17 1.03 -23.44 6.02
CA MET A 17 1.49 -24.54 5.17
C MET A 17 0.44 -25.65 5.06
N VAL A 18 -0.16 -26.06 6.18
CA VAL A 18 -1.21 -27.09 6.21
C VAL A 18 -2.42 -26.65 5.39
N LEU A 19 -2.86 -25.39 5.54
CA LEU A 19 -3.97 -24.85 4.75
C LEU A 19 -3.66 -24.82 3.25
N CYS A 20 -2.46 -24.38 2.85
CA CYS A 20 -2.04 -24.39 1.45
C CYS A 20 -2.10 -25.80 0.84
N ILE A 21 -1.66 -26.82 1.57
CA ILE A 21 -1.72 -28.22 1.11
C ILE A 21 -3.17 -28.69 0.99
N ILE A 22 -4.00 -28.48 2.01
CA ILE A 22 -5.41 -28.91 1.98
C ILE A 22 -6.16 -28.24 0.83
N ILE A 23 -6.02 -26.92 0.69
CA ILE A 23 -6.68 -26.16 -0.37
C ILE A 23 -6.18 -26.60 -1.76
N GLY A 24 -4.88 -26.83 -1.91
CA GLY A 24 -4.30 -27.30 -3.16
C GLY A 24 -4.69 -28.72 -3.55
N LEU A 25 -4.97 -29.60 -2.57
CA LEU A 25 -5.53 -30.93 -2.82
C LEU A 25 -7.01 -30.87 -3.25
N ILE A 26 -7.78 -29.92 -2.70
CA ILE A 26 -9.19 -29.73 -3.04
C ILE A 26 -9.34 -29.04 -4.41
N ASN A 27 -8.48 -28.06 -4.70
CA ASN A 27 -8.52 -27.30 -5.94
C ASN A 27 -7.12 -27.24 -6.59
N PRO A 28 -6.87 -28.04 -7.65
CA PRO A 28 -5.57 -28.06 -8.32
C PRO A 28 -5.19 -26.74 -9.00
N VAL A 29 -6.16 -25.84 -9.24
CA VAL A 29 -5.90 -24.47 -9.74
C VAL A 29 -5.13 -23.63 -8.72
N PHE A 30 -5.20 -23.96 -7.43
CA PHE A 30 -4.50 -23.22 -6.37
C PHE A 30 -2.98 -23.17 -6.57
N PHE A 31 -2.36 -24.28 -7.01
CA PHE A 31 -0.92 -24.33 -7.30
C PHE A 31 -0.57 -24.00 -8.76
N SER A 32 -1.53 -23.52 -9.55
CA SER A 32 -1.26 -23.06 -10.91
C SER A 32 -0.35 -21.83 -10.91
N TRP A 33 0.45 -21.70 -11.96
CA TRP A 33 1.30 -20.53 -12.18
C TRP A 33 0.46 -19.25 -12.27
N GLU A 34 -0.72 -19.31 -12.89
CA GLU A 34 -1.65 -18.19 -12.99
C GLU A 34 -2.06 -17.66 -11.62
N ASN A 35 -2.54 -18.54 -10.74
CA ASN A 35 -2.93 -18.14 -9.39
C ASN A 35 -1.75 -17.57 -8.58
N LEU A 36 -0.54 -18.13 -8.74
CA LEU A 36 0.66 -17.60 -8.10
C LEU A 36 1.00 -16.19 -8.61
N PHE A 37 0.94 -15.96 -9.93
CA PHE A 37 1.19 -14.65 -10.52
C PHE A 37 0.12 -13.63 -10.12
N ASP A 38 -1.15 -14.03 -10.03
CA ASP A 38 -2.23 -13.15 -9.57
C ASP A 38 -2.06 -12.76 -8.10
N LEU A 39 -1.67 -13.72 -7.25
CA LEU A 39 -1.36 -13.46 -5.85
C LEU A 39 -0.20 -12.46 -5.71
N LEU A 40 0.88 -12.68 -6.46
CA LEU A 40 2.04 -11.78 -6.48
C LEU A 40 1.64 -10.40 -6.99
N ARG A 41 0.89 -10.31 -8.10
CA ARG A 41 0.41 -9.06 -8.71
C ARG A 41 -0.45 -8.26 -7.73
N SER A 42 -1.33 -8.92 -6.99
CA SER A 42 -2.13 -8.27 -5.93
C SER A 42 -1.25 -7.68 -4.82
N GLY A 43 -0.15 -8.37 -4.47
CA GLY A 43 0.82 -7.90 -3.49
C GLY A 43 1.72 -6.75 -3.96
N VAL A 44 1.92 -6.56 -5.28
CA VAL A 44 2.82 -5.53 -5.83
C VAL A 44 2.43 -4.13 -5.36
N VAL A 45 1.14 -3.79 -5.39
CA VAL A 45 0.67 -2.45 -5.00
C VAL A 45 1.02 -2.17 -3.54
N THR A 46 0.69 -3.09 -2.64
CA THR A 46 1.02 -2.97 -1.20
C THR A 46 2.53 -2.95 -0.98
N GLY A 47 3.30 -3.74 -1.72
CA GLY A 47 4.76 -3.77 -1.64
C GLY A 47 5.40 -2.43 -2.04
N ILE A 48 4.96 -1.82 -3.14
CA ILE A 48 5.43 -0.49 -3.56
C ILE A 48 5.09 0.56 -2.50
N LEU A 49 3.88 0.53 -1.95
CA LEU A 49 3.47 1.45 -0.89
C LEU A 49 4.31 1.27 0.39
N ALA A 50 4.59 0.02 0.78
CA ALA A 50 5.42 -0.29 1.93
C ALA A 50 6.87 0.23 1.77
N LEU A 51 7.44 0.14 0.56
CA LEU A 51 8.76 0.71 0.27
C LEU A 51 8.77 2.24 0.41
N GLY A 52 7.69 2.92 0.00
CA GLY A 52 7.55 4.36 0.23
C GLY A 52 7.45 4.70 1.73
N CYS A 53 6.66 3.95 2.48
CA CYS A 53 6.51 4.12 3.93
C CYS A 53 7.82 3.87 4.69
N LEU A 54 8.66 2.94 4.22
CA LEU A 54 9.96 2.63 4.83
C LEU A 54 10.83 3.88 4.97
N ILE A 55 10.85 4.76 3.96
CA ILE A 55 11.62 6.02 3.99
C ILE A 55 11.15 6.92 5.13
N VAL A 56 9.83 6.98 5.37
CA VAL A 56 9.24 7.79 6.43
C VAL A 56 9.57 7.23 7.82
N ILE A 57 9.48 5.90 7.99
CA ILE A 57 9.83 5.24 9.25
C ILE A 57 11.31 5.45 9.57
N VAL A 58 12.20 5.32 8.58
CA VAL A 58 13.64 5.57 8.75
C VAL A 58 13.93 7.02 9.14
N SER A 59 13.12 7.98 8.68
CA SER A 59 13.23 9.39 9.09
C SER A 59 12.78 9.67 10.53
N GLY A 60 12.31 8.65 11.27
CA GLY A 60 11.80 8.78 12.64
C GLY A 60 10.33 9.22 12.72
N GLY A 61 9.64 9.31 11.58
CA GLY A 61 8.23 9.63 11.50
C GLY A 61 7.34 8.38 11.54
N THR A 62 6.09 8.56 11.96
CA THR A 62 5.01 7.59 11.70
C THR A 62 4.01 8.26 10.77
N ASP A 63 3.84 7.71 9.58
CA ASP A 63 2.88 8.18 8.58
C ASP A 63 1.87 7.08 8.28
N VAL A 64 0.61 7.37 8.63
CA VAL A 64 -0.53 6.50 8.37
C VAL A 64 -1.26 6.91 7.08
N SER A 65 -0.99 8.12 6.57
CA SER A 65 -1.71 8.73 5.44
C SER A 65 -1.24 8.30 4.07
N PHE A 66 0.00 7.79 3.92
CA PHE A 66 0.60 7.47 2.61
C PHE A 66 -0.28 6.54 1.75
N ALA A 67 -0.87 5.49 2.33
CA ALA A 67 -1.71 4.55 1.60
C ALA A 67 -3.00 5.22 1.10
N THR A 68 -3.62 6.05 1.95
CA THR A 68 -4.82 6.81 1.59
C THR A 68 -4.53 7.85 0.51
N ILE A 69 -3.43 8.60 0.64
CA ILE A 69 -2.99 9.58 -0.35
C ILE A 69 -2.72 8.90 -1.69
N ALA A 70 -2.06 7.73 -1.71
CA ALA A 70 -1.78 7.01 -2.93
C ALA A 70 -3.05 6.52 -3.64
N ILE A 71 -4.01 5.95 -2.88
CA ILE A 71 -5.30 5.49 -3.43
C ILE A 71 -6.10 6.69 -3.95
N PHE A 72 -6.17 7.78 -3.18
CA PHE A 72 -6.87 9.00 -3.56
C PHE A 72 -6.26 9.63 -4.82
N ALA A 73 -4.93 9.74 -4.88
CA ALA A 73 -4.23 10.29 -6.04
C ALA A 73 -4.47 9.47 -7.31
N ALA A 74 -4.40 8.14 -7.21
CA ALA A 74 -4.70 7.24 -8.32
C ALA A 74 -6.16 7.36 -8.79
N TYR A 75 -7.10 7.43 -7.85
CA TYR A 75 -8.52 7.57 -8.15
C TYR A 75 -8.85 8.91 -8.80
N LEU A 76 -8.34 10.01 -8.24
CA LEU A 76 -8.58 11.36 -8.75
C LEU A 76 -7.94 11.54 -10.14
N ALA A 77 -6.71 11.06 -10.34
CA ALA A 77 -6.08 11.08 -11.66
C ALA A 77 -6.89 10.29 -12.69
N SER A 78 -7.35 9.08 -12.34
CA SER A 78 -8.20 8.27 -13.20
C SER A 78 -9.51 8.98 -13.57
N LYS A 79 -10.19 9.56 -12.57
CA LYS A 79 -11.42 10.34 -12.79
C LYS A 79 -11.22 11.54 -13.72
N ILE A 80 -10.12 12.27 -13.56
CA ILE A 80 -9.80 13.43 -14.42
C ILE A 80 -9.57 12.97 -15.87
N LEU A 81 -8.78 11.92 -16.07
CA LEU A 81 -8.48 11.42 -17.42
C LEU A 81 -9.73 10.87 -18.12
N ILE A 82 -10.60 10.17 -17.40
CA ILE A 82 -11.88 9.70 -17.93
C ILE A 82 -12.80 10.89 -18.29
N ALA A 83 -12.88 11.90 -17.42
CA ALA A 83 -13.69 13.08 -17.67
C ALA A 83 -13.21 13.89 -18.88
N TRP A 84 -11.91 13.91 -19.13
CA TRP A 84 -11.31 14.56 -20.30
C TRP A 84 -11.27 13.69 -21.55
N GLN A 85 -11.80 12.45 -21.50
CA GLN A 85 -11.73 11.47 -22.59
C GLN A 85 -10.29 11.35 -23.13
N PHE A 86 -9.33 11.31 -22.22
CA PHE A 86 -7.92 11.36 -22.56
C PHE A 86 -7.40 9.97 -22.99
N ASP A 87 -7.20 9.78 -24.30
CA ASP A 87 -6.64 8.55 -24.88
C ASP A 87 -5.11 8.62 -25.11
N GLY A 88 -4.41 9.47 -24.36
CA GLY A 88 -2.96 9.63 -24.49
C GLY A 88 -2.14 8.59 -23.74
N THR A 89 -0.84 8.85 -23.60
CA THR A 89 0.09 7.91 -22.99
C THR A 89 -0.13 7.75 -21.48
N VAL A 90 0.01 6.52 -20.98
CA VAL A 90 -0.04 6.16 -19.55
C VAL A 90 0.89 7.02 -18.68
N LEU A 91 1.97 7.55 -19.26
CA LEU A 91 2.92 8.44 -18.59
C LEU A 91 2.24 9.70 -18.02
N VAL A 92 1.19 10.20 -18.67
CA VAL A 92 0.40 11.34 -18.16
C VAL A 92 -0.37 10.97 -16.89
N ALA A 93 -0.90 9.75 -16.81
CA ALA A 93 -1.56 9.26 -15.60
C ALA A 93 -0.59 9.17 -14.41
N PHE A 94 0.63 8.69 -14.66
CA PHE A 94 1.68 8.65 -13.64
C PHE A 94 2.08 10.05 -13.16
N LEU A 95 2.32 10.98 -14.08
CA LEU A 95 2.70 12.36 -13.73
C LEU A 95 1.57 13.07 -12.97
N LEU A 96 0.33 12.90 -13.39
CA LEU A 96 -0.83 13.50 -12.73
C LEU A 96 -1.01 12.95 -11.31
N SER A 97 -0.93 11.62 -11.16
CA SER A 97 -1.02 10.96 -9.84
C SER A 97 0.13 11.39 -8.93
N ALA A 98 1.35 11.48 -9.46
CA ALA A 98 2.53 11.94 -8.72
C ALA A 98 2.38 13.41 -8.28
N ALA A 99 1.87 14.28 -9.16
CA ALA A 99 1.61 15.67 -8.83
C ALA A 99 0.58 15.80 -7.69
N ILE A 100 -0.54 15.08 -7.79
CA ILE A 100 -1.58 15.06 -6.74
C ILE A 100 -0.98 14.56 -5.41
N GLY A 101 -0.29 13.42 -5.44
CA GLY A 101 0.34 12.86 -4.24
C GLY A 101 1.37 13.79 -3.60
N THR A 102 2.16 14.50 -4.42
CA THR A 102 3.15 15.47 -3.94
C THR A 102 2.47 16.65 -3.26
N VAL A 103 1.39 17.19 -3.85
CA VAL A 103 0.64 18.30 -3.25
C VAL A 103 0.04 17.90 -1.90
N LEU A 104 -0.55 16.71 -1.81
CA LEU A 104 -1.12 16.20 -0.55
C LEU A 104 -0.05 15.88 0.50
N GLY A 105 1.09 15.34 0.08
CA GLY A 105 2.24 15.12 0.96
C GLY A 105 2.82 16.43 1.49
N LEU A 106 2.95 17.45 0.63
CA LEU A 106 3.38 18.79 1.03
C LEU A 106 2.39 19.44 1.99
N PHE A 107 1.08 19.24 1.80
CA PHE A 107 0.06 19.71 2.72
C PHE A 107 0.27 19.11 4.13
N ASN A 108 0.49 17.79 4.21
CA ASN A 108 0.78 17.12 5.48
C ASN A 108 2.09 17.63 6.10
N GLY A 109 3.14 17.78 5.31
CA GLY A 109 4.43 18.31 5.76
C GLY A 109 4.34 19.76 6.27
N ALA A 110 3.58 20.62 5.59
CA ALA A 110 3.35 22.00 6.00
C ALA A 110 2.59 22.09 7.32
N LEU A 111 1.55 21.26 7.51
CA LEU A 111 0.82 21.19 8.77
C LEU A 111 1.72 20.76 9.94
N ILE A 112 2.57 19.76 9.73
CA ILE A 112 3.53 19.28 10.74
C ILE A 112 4.54 20.40 11.05
N ALA A 113 5.08 21.08 10.03
CA ALA A 113 6.09 22.12 10.20
C ALA A 113 5.56 23.37 10.91
N TRP A 114 4.35 23.83 10.57
CA TRP A 114 3.78 25.05 11.15
C TRP A 114 3.16 24.82 12.53
N PHE A 115 2.37 23.76 12.70
CA PHE A 115 1.67 23.52 13.96
C PHE A 115 2.49 22.72 14.98
N ARG A 116 3.65 22.18 14.58
CA ARG A 116 4.53 21.33 15.42
C ARG A 116 3.77 20.16 16.07
N LEU A 117 2.77 19.64 15.35
CA LEU A 117 1.95 18.54 15.82
C LEU A 117 2.66 17.20 15.59
N PRO A 118 2.43 16.18 16.43
CA PRO A 118 2.88 14.82 16.16
C PRO A 118 2.40 14.33 14.78
N THR A 119 3.31 13.69 14.02
CA THR A 119 3.03 13.24 12.64
C THR A 119 1.82 12.31 12.56
N MET A 120 1.64 11.45 13.56
CA MET A 120 0.51 10.52 13.64
C MET A 120 -0.84 11.25 13.67
N ILE A 121 -0.95 12.37 14.39
CA ILE A 121 -2.23 13.10 14.53
C ILE A 121 -2.63 13.74 13.20
N VAL A 122 -1.67 14.39 12.53
CA VAL A 122 -1.90 15.03 11.23
C VAL A 122 -2.21 13.98 10.16
N THR A 123 -1.47 12.88 10.13
CA THR A 123 -1.64 11.82 9.11
C THR A 123 -2.93 11.02 9.32
N LEU A 124 -3.37 10.76 10.55
CA LEU A 124 -4.69 10.16 10.81
C LEU A 124 -5.85 11.10 10.45
N GLY A 125 -5.73 12.39 10.79
CA GLY A 125 -6.74 13.39 10.46
C GLY A 125 -6.92 13.55 8.95
N THR A 126 -5.81 13.64 8.22
CA THR A 126 -5.82 13.80 6.75
C THR A 126 -6.21 12.51 6.02
N SER A 127 -5.81 11.34 6.53
CA SER A 127 -6.31 10.05 6.05
C SER A 127 -7.83 9.95 6.16
N SER A 128 -8.44 10.51 7.21
CA SER A 128 -9.91 10.52 7.36
C SER A 128 -10.61 11.46 6.39
N ILE A 129 -9.93 12.50 5.87
CA ILE A 129 -10.47 13.42 4.86
C ILE A 129 -10.35 12.82 3.45
N PHE A 130 -9.28 12.06 3.17
CA PHE A 130 -9.01 11.50 1.86
C PHE A 130 -9.62 10.12 1.61
N ARG A 131 -10.25 9.52 2.63
CA ARG A 131 -10.92 8.21 2.56
C ARG A 131 -12.38 8.36 2.14
#